data_AF-A0A3A0FSW8-F1
#
_entry.id   AF-A0A3A0FSW8-F1
#
_cell.length_a   1.000
_cell.length_b   1.000
_cell.length_c   1.000
_cell.angle_alpha   90.00
_cell.angle_beta   90.00
_cell.angle_gamma   90.00
#
_symmetry.space_group_name_H-M   'P 1'
#
loop_
_entity.id
_entity.type
_entity.pdbx_description
1 polymer ?
#
loop_
_entity_poly.entity_id
_entity_poly.type
_entity_poly.pdbx_seq_one_letter_code
_entity_poly.pdbx_strand_id
1 'polypeptide(L)'
;MRPDTPKVLFGIAGQLIMQIMPEVRTPIAGQTLTLSAALLSMVAQEFDRAASRLVEENRSVRTLLAASRDTVSEQALRSRIDAETADMHEHDFHVSALQAVNDRLRSLLIDVHAAVETTPGEAAAGLNERIWDELKESTRRRHLASGLA
;
A
#
# COMPACT_ATOMS: atom_id res chain seq x y z
N MET A 1 -10.92 27.07 -5.69
CA MET A 1 -10.58 26.03 -6.69
C MET A 1 -9.76 24.95 -6.00
N ARG A 2 -10.17 23.68 -6.09
CA ARG A 2 -9.32 22.56 -5.64
C ARG A 2 -8.49 22.11 -6.86
N PRO A 3 -7.15 22.21 -6.85
CA PRO A 3 -6.35 21.65 -7.93
C PRO A 3 -6.60 20.14 -7.98
N ASP A 4 -7.03 19.66 -9.15
CA ASP A 4 -7.24 18.25 -9.41
C ASP A 4 -5.93 17.67 -9.95
N THR A 5 -5.09 17.18 -9.03
CA THR A 5 -3.75 16.70 -9.34
C THR A 5 -3.75 15.64 -10.44
N PRO A 6 -4.63 14.62 -10.44
CA PRO A 6 -4.76 13.71 -11.57
C PRO A 6 -4.99 14.42 -12.91
N LYS A 7 -5.93 15.38 -12.98
CA LYS A 7 -6.16 16.15 -14.21
C LYS A 7 -4.94 16.92 -14.68
N VAL A 8 -4.20 17.55 -13.76
CA VAL A 8 -2.97 18.29 -14.09
C VAL A 8 -1.91 17.35 -14.66
N LEU A 9 -1.64 16.22 -14.00
CA LEU A 9 -0.61 15.27 -14.42
C LEU A 9 -0.97 14.60 -15.76
N PHE A 10 -2.23 14.21 -15.97
CA PHE A 10 -2.70 13.72 -17.28
C PHE A 10 -2.59 14.80 -18.36
N GLY A 11 -2.90 16.06 -18.03
CA GLY A 11 -2.75 17.19 -18.95
C GLY A 11 -1.31 17.37 -19.41
N ILE A 12 -0.34 17.33 -18.48
CA ILE A 12 1.09 17.43 -18.80
C ILE A 12 1.54 16.22 -19.64
N ALA A 13 1.14 15.00 -19.28
CA ALA A 13 1.45 13.81 -20.08
C ALA A 13 0.91 13.93 -21.51
N GLY A 14 -0.32 14.42 -21.66
CA GLY A 14 -0.93 14.68 -22.97
C GLY A 14 -0.17 15.74 -23.77
N GLN A 15 0.29 16.83 -23.13
CA GLN A 15 1.10 17.86 -23.79
C GLN A 15 2.45 17.32 -24.26
N LEU A 16 3.12 16.49 -23.45
CA LEU A 16 4.38 15.86 -23.84
C LEU A 16 4.20 15.04 -25.14
N ILE A 17 3.16 14.21 -25.23
CA ILE A 17 2.93 13.36 -26.40
C ILE A 17 2.42 14.16 -27.60
N MET A 18 1.41 15.02 -27.41
CA MET A 18 0.70 15.64 -28.53
C MET A 18 1.39 16.89 -29.07
N GLN A 19 2.17 17.61 -28.25
CA GLN A 19 2.75 18.90 -28.62
C GLN A 19 4.27 18.87 -28.65
N ILE A 20 4.92 18.13 -27.74
CA ILE A 20 6.39 18.15 -27.62
C ILE A 20 7.04 17.02 -28.44
N MET A 21 6.45 15.82 -28.48
CA MET A 21 7.00 14.68 -29.24
C MET A 21 7.33 15.00 -30.71
N PRO A 22 6.48 15.73 -31.47
CA PRO A 22 6.79 16.05 -32.87
C PRO A 22 8.05 16.91 -33.07
N GLU A 23 8.45 17.67 -32.05
CA GLU A 23 9.62 18.54 -32.07
C GLU A 23 10.92 17.81 -31.69
N VAL A 24 10.82 16.57 -31.18
CA VAL A 24 11.97 15.80 -30.72
C VAL A 24 12.73 15.19 -31.89
N ARG A 25 13.98 15.62 -32.05
CA ARG A 25 14.83 15.25 -33.21
C ARG A 25 15.62 13.96 -33.03
N THR A 26 15.76 13.46 -31.80
CA THR A 26 16.57 12.26 -31.53
C THR A 26 15.69 11.12 -31.02
N PRO A 27 15.92 9.87 -31.48
CA PRO A 27 15.14 8.72 -31.04
C PRO A 27 15.18 8.49 -29.52
N ILE A 28 16.34 8.70 -28.90
CA ILE A 28 16.52 8.52 -27.45
C ILE A 28 15.65 9.51 -26.67
N ALA A 29 15.66 10.79 -27.06
CA ALA A 29 14.83 11.78 -26.38
C ALA A 29 13.33 11.49 -26.58
N GLY A 30 12.92 10.98 -27.74
CA GLY A 30 11.53 10.58 -27.98
C GLY A 30 11.11 9.44 -27.06
N GLN A 31 11.95 8.42 -26.92
CA GLN A 31 11.71 7.33 -25.97
C GLN A 31 11.63 7.83 -24.52
N THR A 32 12.55 8.69 -24.08
CA THR A 32 12.53 9.29 -22.74
C THR A 32 11.24 10.09 -22.50
N LEU A 33 10.76 10.83 -23.51
CA LEU A 33 9.52 11.60 -23.43
C LEU A 33 8.30 10.69 -23.26
N THR A 34 8.22 9.61 -24.05
CA THR A 34 7.15 8.60 -23.94
C THR A 34 7.13 7.97 -22.55
N LEU A 35 8.29 7.54 -22.04
CA LEU A 35 8.41 6.97 -20.70
C LEU A 35 7.99 7.98 -19.62
N SER A 36 8.40 9.24 -19.76
CA SER A 36 8.02 10.31 -18.80
C SER A 36 6.51 10.55 -18.78
N ALA A 37 5.87 10.59 -19.96
CA ALA A 37 4.41 10.75 -20.05
C ALA A 37 3.66 9.53 -19.48
N ALA A 38 4.16 8.32 -19.70
CA ALA A 38 3.62 7.10 -19.11
C ALA A 38 3.73 7.12 -17.57
N LEU A 39 4.90 7.48 -17.02
CA LEU A 39 5.11 7.61 -15.59
C LEU A 39 4.21 8.68 -14.95
N LEU A 40 4.05 9.84 -15.60
CA LEU A 40 3.12 10.89 -15.15
C LEU A 40 1.68 10.38 -15.09
N SER A 41 1.27 9.62 -16.10
CA SER A 41 -0.07 9.01 -16.15
C SER A 41 -0.27 7.97 -15.04
N MET A 42 0.76 7.17 -14.74
CA MET A 42 0.73 6.24 -13.60
C MET A 42 0.63 6.98 -12.26
N VAL A 43 1.44 8.02 -12.04
CA VAL A 43 1.38 8.84 -10.82
C VAL A 43 0.02 9.50 -10.66
N ALA A 44 -0.58 9.97 -11.76
CA ALA A 44 -1.92 10.56 -11.75
C ALA A 44 -2.99 9.59 -11.24
N GLN A 45 -2.92 8.32 -11.62
CA GLN A 45 -3.84 7.27 -11.16
C GLN A 45 -3.66 6.96 -9.67
N GLU A 46 -2.43 6.97 -9.20
CA GLU A 46 -2.09 6.60 -7.82
C GLU A 46 -2.37 7.73 -6.82
N PHE A 47 -2.34 9.00 -7.26
CA PHE A 47 -2.43 10.16 -6.38
C PHE A 47 -3.70 10.19 -5.53
N ASP A 48 -4.85 9.86 -6.12
CA ASP A 48 -6.14 9.86 -5.40
C ASP A 48 -6.36 8.56 -4.60
N ARG A 49 -5.83 7.44 -5.09
CA ARG A 49 -6.05 6.11 -4.51
C ARG A 49 -5.08 5.76 -3.39
N ALA A 50 -3.91 6.40 -3.30
CA ALA A 50 -2.86 6.04 -2.37
C ALA A 50 -3.32 6.10 -0.90
N ALA A 51 -3.89 7.22 -0.47
CA ALA A 51 -4.34 7.39 0.91
C ALA A 51 -5.48 6.42 1.26
N SER A 52 -6.49 6.30 0.39
CA SER A 52 -7.62 5.40 0.62
C SER A 52 -7.19 3.94 0.78
N ARG A 53 -6.27 3.46 -0.08
CA ARG A 53 -5.75 2.09 0.01
C ARG A 53 -4.94 1.87 1.29
N LEU A 54 -4.11 2.82 1.68
CA LEU A 54 -3.32 2.70 2.91
C LEU A 54 -4.21 2.65 4.15
N VAL A 55 -5.28 3.45 4.21
CA VAL A 55 -6.27 3.38 5.31
C VAL A 55 -6.92 2.00 5.37
N GLU A 56 -7.32 1.44 4.23
CA GLU A 56 -7.92 0.11 4.16
C GLU A 56 -6.94 -1.00 4.56
N GLU A 57 -5.69 -0.94 4.08
CA GLU A 57 -4.62 -1.86 4.48
C GLU A 57 -4.33 -1.81 5.96
N ASN A 58 -4.12 -0.62 6.52
CA ASN A 58 -3.83 -0.44 7.94
C ASN A 58 -4.96 -1.01 8.81
N ARG A 59 -6.22 -0.76 8.42
CA ARG A 59 -7.38 -1.32 9.11
C ARG A 59 -7.42 -2.85 9.04
N SER A 60 -7.17 -3.45 7.87
CA SER A 60 -7.15 -4.91 7.71
C SER A 60 -6.09 -5.55 8.60
N VAL A 61 -4.87 -5.00 8.58
CA VAL A 61 -3.76 -5.50 9.40
C VAL A 61 -4.04 -5.32 10.90
N ARG A 62 -4.54 -4.16 11.36
CA ARG A 62 -4.96 -3.98 12.77
C ARG A 62 -6.02 -5.00 13.19
N THR A 63 -6.96 -5.34 12.31
CA THR A 63 -7.99 -6.35 12.59
C THR A 63 -7.38 -7.74 12.78
N LEU A 64 -6.39 -8.11 11.97
CA LEU A 64 -5.67 -9.38 12.13
C LEU A 64 -4.80 -9.42 13.39
N LEU A 65 -4.13 -8.32 13.70
CA LEU A 65 -3.35 -8.17 14.94
C LEU A 65 -4.25 -8.27 16.17
N ALA A 66 -5.42 -7.63 16.16
CA ALA A 66 -6.38 -7.74 17.27
C ALA A 66 -6.84 -9.20 17.46
N ALA A 67 -7.07 -9.93 16.36
CA ALA A 67 -7.44 -11.34 16.40
C ALA A 67 -6.30 -12.28 16.83
N SER A 68 -5.03 -11.86 16.72
CA SER A 68 -3.88 -12.68 17.11
C SER A 68 -3.53 -12.59 18.59
N ARG A 69 -4.05 -11.56 19.29
CA ARG A 69 -3.74 -11.24 20.69
C ARG A 69 -3.80 -12.47 21.62
N ASP A 70 -4.86 -13.26 21.53
CA ASP A 70 -5.11 -14.37 22.44
C ASP A 70 -4.35 -15.65 22.03
N THR A 71 -3.94 -15.75 20.78
CA THR A 71 -3.14 -16.87 20.24
C THR A 71 -1.66 -16.71 20.57
N VAL A 72 -1.15 -15.48 20.56
CA VAL A 72 0.25 -15.18 20.89
C VAL A 72 0.49 -15.40 22.39
N SER A 73 1.52 -16.18 22.74
CA SER A 73 1.88 -16.49 24.13
C SER A 73 2.78 -15.43 24.79
N GLU A 74 3.62 -14.77 23.99
CA GLU A 74 4.64 -13.83 24.45
C GLU A 74 4.04 -12.48 24.89
N GLN A 75 4.29 -12.11 26.15
CA GLN A 75 3.72 -10.89 26.73
C GLN A 75 4.20 -9.60 26.04
N ALA A 76 5.48 -9.52 25.67
CA ALA A 76 6.03 -8.34 25.00
C ALA A 76 5.35 -8.11 23.64
N LEU A 77 5.10 -9.18 22.90
CA LEU A 77 4.40 -9.12 21.61
C LEU A 77 2.93 -8.75 21.76
N ARG A 78 2.23 -9.29 22.78
CA ARG A 78 0.85 -8.86 23.11
C ARG A 78 0.77 -7.37 23.45
N SER A 79 1.71 -6.85 24.23
CA SER A 79 1.70 -5.41 24.56
C SER A 79 1.89 -4.53 23.33
N ARG A 80 2.69 -4.98 22.34
CA ARG A 80 2.83 -4.28 21.05
C ARG A 80 1.55 -4.37 20.21
N ILE A 81 0.88 -5.53 20.21
CA ILE A 81 -0.44 -5.69 19.59
C ILE A 81 -1.43 -4.72 20.22
N ASP A 82 -1.59 -4.75 21.55
CA ASP A 82 -2.54 -3.91 22.29
C ASP A 82 -2.28 -2.41 21.99
N ALA A 83 -1.02 -1.98 21.93
CA ALA A 83 -0.66 -0.61 21.59
C ALA A 83 -1.09 -0.21 20.17
N GLU A 84 -0.93 -1.11 19.19
CA GLU A 84 -1.35 -0.87 17.81
C GLU A 84 -2.83 -1.20 17.55
N THR A 85 -3.57 -1.77 18.50
CA THR A 85 -5.02 -2.05 18.32
C THR A 85 -5.90 -1.22 19.23
N ALA A 86 -5.32 -0.43 20.15
CA ALA A 86 -6.05 0.46 21.04
C ALA A 86 -6.82 1.55 20.29
N ASP A 87 -6.28 2.04 19.17
CA ASP A 87 -6.96 2.98 18.29
C ASP A 87 -6.90 2.50 16.84
N MET A 88 -8.07 2.28 16.26
CA MET A 88 -8.22 1.82 14.88
C MET A 88 -8.42 2.97 13.87
N HIS A 89 -8.41 4.22 14.34
CA HIS A 89 -8.61 5.40 13.49
C HIS A 89 -7.28 6.03 13.06
N GLU A 90 -7.25 6.47 11.80
CA GLU A 90 -6.15 7.29 11.31
C GLU A 90 -6.43 8.76 11.63
N HIS A 91 -5.47 9.41 12.29
CA HIS A 91 -5.55 10.84 12.64
C HIS A 91 -4.84 11.74 11.64
N ASP A 92 -3.93 11.16 10.85
CA ASP A 92 -3.19 11.85 9.80
C ASP A 92 -3.38 11.10 8.48
N PHE A 93 -3.96 11.78 7.49
CA PHE A 93 -4.26 11.22 6.16
C PHE A 93 -3.19 11.55 5.11
N HIS A 94 -2.07 12.18 5.49
CA HIS A 94 -0.93 12.30 4.59
C HIS A 94 -0.41 10.90 4.23
N VAL A 95 -0.16 10.67 2.94
CA VAL A 95 0.33 9.37 2.44
C VAL A 95 1.58 8.91 3.17
N SER A 96 2.51 9.81 3.49
CA SER A 96 3.72 9.50 4.25
C SER A 96 3.44 9.04 5.68
N ALA A 97 2.48 9.65 6.36
CA ALA A 97 2.08 9.25 7.71
C ALA A 97 1.39 7.89 7.69
N LEU A 98 0.45 7.70 6.76
CA LEU A 98 -0.24 6.43 6.55
C LEU A 98 0.72 5.29 6.17
N GLN A 99 1.75 5.58 5.37
CA GLN A 99 2.80 4.62 5.02
C GLN A 99 3.64 4.25 6.25
N ALA A 100 4.04 5.22 7.06
CA ALA A 100 4.80 4.94 8.28
C ALA A 100 4.01 4.07 9.27
N VAL A 101 2.68 4.25 9.35
CA VAL A 101 1.79 3.35 10.08
C VAL A 101 1.79 1.95 9.46
N ASN A 102 1.60 1.84 8.14
CA ASN A 102 1.61 0.57 7.42
C ASN A 102 2.89 -0.24 7.65
N ASP A 103 4.04 0.42 7.59
CA ASP A 103 5.35 -0.21 7.77
C ASP A 103 5.51 -0.77 9.18
N ARG A 104 5.09 -0.02 10.22
CA ARG A 104 5.09 -0.50 11.61
C ARG A 104 4.15 -1.69 11.80
N LEU A 105 2.92 -1.60 11.28
CA LEU A 105 1.93 -2.67 11.37
C LEU A 105 2.41 -3.96 10.68
N ARG A 106 3.06 -3.83 9.52
CA ARG A 106 3.64 -4.99 8.80
C ARG A 106 4.82 -5.60 9.53
N SER A 107 5.69 -4.77 10.10
CA SER A 107 6.77 -5.28 10.95
C SER A 107 6.21 -6.07 12.13
N LEU A 108 5.16 -5.58 12.79
CA LEU A 108 4.51 -6.30 13.87
C LEU A 108 3.80 -7.58 13.39
N LEU A 109 3.16 -7.55 12.22
CA LEU A 109 2.53 -8.72 11.62
C LEU A 109 3.55 -9.83 11.33
N ILE A 110 4.77 -9.49 10.90
CA ILE A 110 5.86 -10.45 10.70
C ILE A 110 6.21 -11.15 12.03
N ASP A 111 6.40 -10.38 13.10
CA ASP A 111 6.71 -10.93 14.42
C ASP A 111 5.58 -11.84 14.93
N VAL A 112 4.31 -11.43 14.73
CA VAL A 112 3.13 -12.24 15.05
C VAL A 112 3.09 -13.52 14.22
N HIS A 113 3.36 -13.44 12.92
CA HIS A 113 3.35 -14.61 12.05
C HIS A 113 4.39 -15.64 12.50
N ALA A 114 5.62 -15.19 12.79
CA ALA A 114 6.68 -16.05 13.31
C ALA A 114 6.29 -16.73 14.65
N ALA A 115 5.61 -16.01 15.54
CA ALA A 115 5.11 -16.58 16.80
C ALA A 115 4.00 -17.62 16.55
N VAL A 116 3.08 -17.34 15.64
CA VAL A 116 1.95 -18.23 15.29
C VAL A 116 2.44 -19.53 14.64
N GLU A 117 3.46 -19.48 13.78
CA GLU A 117 4.03 -20.66 13.11
C GLU A 117 4.59 -21.71 14.10
N THR A 118 5.02 -21.27 15.28
CA THR A 118 5.54 -22.16 16.34
C THR A 118 4.49 -22.54 17.39
N THR A 119 3.29 -21.96 17.31
CA THR A 119 2.20 -22.19 18.26
C THR A 119 1.32 -23.35 17.78
N PRO A 120 1.18 -24.44 18.55
CA PRO A 120 0.32 -25.55 18.17
C PRO A 120 -1.17 -25.22 18.40
N GLY A 121 -2.04 -25.83 17.58
CA GLY A 121 -3.50 -25.78 17.75
C GLY A 121 -4.25 -25.21 16.55
N GLU A 122 -5.54 -25.56 16.44
CA GLU A 122 -6.39 -25.13 15.32
C GLU A 122 -6.54 -23.60 15.24
N ALA A 123 -6.58 -22.92 16.38
CA ALA A 123 -6.66 -21.46 16.43
C ALA A 123 -5.42 -20.78 15.81
N ALA A 124 -4.22 -21.32 16.07
CA ALA A 124 -2.99 -20.84 15.48
C ALA A 124 -2.92 -21.15 13.98
N ALA A 125 -3.29 -22.36 13.57
CA ALA A 125 -3.36 -22.75 12.15
C ALA A 125 -4.34 -21.86 11.35
N GLY A 126 -5.55 -21.64 11.86
CA GLY A 126 -6.54 -20.78 11.20
C GLY A 126 -6.12 -19.30 11.14
N LEU A 127 -5.41 -18.81 12.16
CA LEU A 127 -4.82 -17.47 12.12
C LEU A 127 -3.70 -17.36 11.09
N ASN A 128 -2.85 -18.39 10.99
CA ASN A 128 -1.77 -18.47 10.00
C ASN A 128 -2.32 -18.36 8.57
N GLU A 129 -3.37 -19.11 8.25
CA GLU A 129 -4.05 -19.06 6.95
C GLU A 129 -4.60 -17.67 6.65
N ARG A 130 -5.25 -17.01 7.63
CA ARG A 130 -5.77 -15.64 7.48
C ARG A 130 -4.66 -14.62 7.23
N ILE A 131 -3.50 -14.77 7.87
CA ILE A 131 -2.33 -13.91 7.63
C ILE A 131 -1.86 -14.10 6.18
N TRP A 132 -1.75 -15.34 5.70
CA TRP A 132 -1.37 -15.61 4.31
C TRP A 132 -2.37 -15.05 3.30
N ASP A 133 -3.67 -15.15 3.56
CA ASP A 133 -4.71 -14.59 2.71
C ASP A 133 -4.62 -13.06 2.62
N GLU A 134 -4.35 -12.38 3.73
CA GLU A 134 -4.14 -10.93 3.72
C GLU A 134 -2.87 -10.55 2.96
N LEU A 135 -1.77 -11.30 3.07
CA LEU A 135 -0.55 -11.02 2.31
C LEU A 135 -0.78 -11.18 0.79
N LYS A 136 -1.55 -12.19 0.39
CA LYS A 136 -2.02 -12.35 -1.00
C LYS A 136 -2.87 -11.15 -1.43
N GLU A 137 -3.83 -10.75 -0.61
CA GLU A 137 -4.77 -9.67 -0.95
C GLU A 137 -4.11 -8.28 -0.97
N SER A 138 -3.15 -8.04 -0.07
CA SER A 138 -2.34 -6.83 -0.09
C SER A 138 -1.54 -6.70 -1.39
N THR A 139 -1.05 -7.81 -1.94
CA THR A 139 -0.36 -7.81 -3.24
C THR A 139 -1.33 -7.47 -4.37
N ARG A 140 -2.57 -8.00 -4.33
CA ARG A 140 -3.60 -7.67 -5.33
C ARG A 140 -3.98 -6.19 -5.31
N ARG A 141 -4.19 -5.59 -4.13
CA ARG A 141 -4.51 -4.16 -3.98
C ARG A 141 -3.42 -3.21 -4.49
N ARG A 142 -2.17 -3.68 -4.49
CA ARG A 142 -0.99 -2.95 -4.98
C ARG A 142 -0.63 -3.27 -6.42
N HIS A 143 -1.33 -4.21 -7.04
CA HIS A 143 -1.13 -4.51 -8.44
C HIS A 143 -1.52 -3.26 -9.24
N LEU A 144 -0.51 -2.58 -9.78
CA LEU A 144 -0.72 -1.48 -10.69
C LEU A 144 -1.53 -2.03 -11.87
N ALA A 145 -2.51 -1.25 -12.34
CA ALA A 145 -3.15 -1.56 -13.61
C ALA A 145 -2.07 -1.41 -14.69
N SER A 146 -1.34 -2.49 -14.97
CA SER A 146 -0.34 -2.55 -16.02
C SER A 146 -1.06 -2.49 -17.35
N GLY A 147 -1.40 -1.28 -17.79
CA GLY A 147 -1.78 -0.95 -19.15
C GLY A 147 -0.58 -0.81 -20.09
N LEU A 148 0.55 -1.43 -19.74
CA LEU A 148 1.72 -1.54 -20.60
C LEU A 148 1.74 -2.94 -21.22
N ALA A 149 0.79 -3.18 -22.14
CA ALA A 149 0.81 -4.29 -23.07
C ALA A 149 0.67 -3.74 -24.49
#